data_AF-A0A974ZP95-F1
#
_entry.id   AF-A0A974ZP95-F1
#
_cell.length_a   1.000
_cell.length_b   1.000
_cell.length_c   1.000
_cell.angle_alpha   90.00
_cell.angle_beta   90.00
_cell.angle_gamma   90.00
#
_symmetry.space_group_name_H-M   'P 1'
#
loop_
_entity.id
_entity.type
_entity.pdbx_description
1 polymer ?
#
loop_
_entity_poly.entity_id
_entity_poly.type
_entity_poly.pdbx_seq_one_letter_code
_entity_poly.pdbx_strand_id
1 'polypeptide(L)'
;MKKTMIFSLALLFSTSVFAGADHYVRKEGGHVQHLKITKQKGDVDVLVDVDFDPTGAETDRPCSAQISGEAKVVSDTELTLKKQAQGEAHYCQLNIKLEGDEARIEESQDCARYFSGGFCRFGSEGKALKKIQ
;
A
#
# COMPACT_ATOMS: atom_id res chain seq x y z
N MET A 1 -23.89 -32.37 -50.23
CA MET A 1 -22.74 -32.96 -49.51
C MET A 1 -21.97 -31.84 -48.82
N LYS A 2 -21.49 -32.15 -47.62
CA LYS A 2 -21.05 -31.28 -46.51
C LYS A 2 -20.09 -30.13 -46.92
N LYS A 3 -20.44 -28.89 -46.58
CA LYS A 3 -19.47 -27.79 -46.46
C LYS A 3 -19.35 -27.44 -44.97
N THR A 4 -18.13 -27.62 -44.50
CA THR A 4 -17.68 -27.69 -43.12
C THR A 4 -17.90 -26.36 -42.40
N MET A 5 -18.62 -26.39 -41.28
CA MET A 5 -18.60 -25.32 -40.29
C MET A 5 -17.18 -25.19 -39.74
N ILE A 6 -16.53 -24.06 -39.99
CA ILE A 6 -15.34 -23.66 -39.24
C ILE A 6 -15.84 -23.09 -37.92
N PHE A 7 -15.86 -23.93 -36.90
CA PHE A 7 -16.16 -23.55 -35.53
C PHE A 7 -15.00 -22.68 -35.01
N SER A 8 -15.31 -21.43 -34.68
CA SER A 8 -14.40 -20.42 -34.19
C SER A 8 -13.84 -20.81 -32.81
N LEU A 9 -12.73 -21.56 -32.80
CA LEU A 9 -11.98 -21.91 -31.59
C LEU A 9 -10.97 -20.79 -31.27
N ALA A 10 -11.46 -19.58 -30.97
CA ALA A 10 -10.63 -18.39 -30.71
C ALA A 10 -10.97 -17.70 -29.38
N LEU A 11 -11.47 -18.43 -28.38
CA LEU A 11 -12.00 -17.84 -27.14
C LEU A 11 -11.40 -18.38 -25.83
N LEU A 12 -10.25 -19.04 -25.85
CA LEU A 12 -9.66 -19.64 -24.63
C LEU A 12 -8.20 -19.22 -24.35
N PHE A 13 -7.81 -18.00 -24.73
CA PHE A 13 -6.68 -17.34 -24.09
C PHE A 13 -7.22 -16.37 -23.03
N SER A 14 -7.94 -16.91 -22.04
CA SER A 14 -8.12 -16.20 -20.78
C SER A 14 -6.74 -16.09 -20.13
N THR A 15 -6.07 -14.96 -20.34
CA THR A 15 -4.84 -14.61 -19.63
C THR A 15 -5.15 -14.65 -18.14
N SER A 16 -4.60 -15.64 -17.45
CA SER A 16 -4.59 -15.70 -15.99
C SER A 16 -3.75 -14.53 -15.52
N VAL A 17 -4.38 -13.37 -15.31
CA VAL A 17 -3.76 -12.25 -14.60
C VAL A 17 -3.63 -12.69 -13.15
N PHE A 18 -2.45 -13.20 -12.80
CA PHE A 18 -2.08 -13.47 -11.42
C PHE A 18 -2.16 -12.15 -10.65
N ALA A 19 -3.10 -12.05 -9.72
CA ALA A 19 -3.12 -10.99 -8.73
C ALA A 19 -1.91 -11.20 -7.81
N GLY A 20 -0.85 -10.43 -8.05
CA GLY A 20 0.34 -10.40 -7.19
C GLY A 20 0.17 -9.35 -6.10
N ALA A 21 0.63 -9.66 -4.90
CA ALA A 21 0.80 -8.69 -3.84
C ALA A 21 2.28 -8.64 -3.43
N ASP A 22 2.87 -7.45 -3.47
CA ASP A 22 4.17 -7.19 -2.89
C ASP A 22 3.99 -6.74 -1.44
N HIS A 23 4.81 -7.27 -0.54
CA HIS A 23 4.79 -6.93 0.88
C HIS A 23 6.14 -6.32 1.26
N TYR A 24 6.13 -5.20 1.96
CA TYR A 24 7.32 -4.54 2.49
C TYR A 24 7.14 -4.27 3.97
N VAL A 25 8.11 -4.64 4.80
CA VAL A 25 8.02 -4.51 6.26
C VAL A 25 9.25 -3.80 6.80
N ARG A 26 9.03 -2.90 7.75
CA ARG A 26 10.05 -2.38 8.64
C ARG A 26 9.69 -2.75 10.07
N LYS A 27 10.67 -3.24 10.82
CA LYS A 27 10.56 -3.47 12.26
C LYS A 27 11.71 -2.79 12.97
N GLU A 28 11.39 -1.96 13.95
CA GLU A 28 12.37 -1.26 14.78
C GLU A 28 11.89 -1.23 16.23
N GLY A 29 12.51 -2.05 17.07
CA GLY A 29 12.02 -2.27 18.44
C GLY A 29 10.57 -2.76 18.42
N GLY A 30 9.69 -2.01 19.09
CA GLY A 30 8.25 -2.26 19.16
C GLY A 30 7.44 -1.67 17.99
N HIS A 31 8.07 -0.93 17.07
CA HIS A 31 7.40 -0.39 15.88
C HIS A 31 7.47 -1.40 14.73
N VAL A 32 6.32 -1.72 14.17
CA VAL A 32 6.14 -2.50 12.95
C VAL A 32 5.37 -1.63 11.96
N GLN A 33 5.87 -1.58 10.74
CA GLN A 33 5.23 -0.88 9.63
C GLN A 33 5.18 -1.84 8.45
N HIS A 34 4.00 -2.06 7.89
CA HIS A 34 3.77 -2.93 6.74
C HIS A 34 3.12 -2.14 5.61
N LEU A 35 3.68 -2.30 4.43
CA LEU A 35 3.14 -1.84 3.16
C LEU A 35 2.80 -3.05 2.31
N LYS A 36 1.57 -3.11 1.83
CA LYS A 36 1.10 -4.08 0.85
C LYS A 36 0.70 -3.35 -0.42
N ILE A 37 1.22 -3.80 -1.56
CA ILE A 37 0.87 -3.30 -2.89
C ILE A 37 0.25 -4.44 -3.66
N THR A 38 -1.01 -4.30 -4.06
CA THR A 38 -1.74 -5.32 -4.83
C THR A 38 -1.99 -4.78 -6.23
N LYS A 39 -1.59 -5.54 -7.26
CA LYS A 39 -1.78 -5.14 -8.66
C LYS A 39 -2.81 -6.06 -9.32
N GLN A 40 -3.93 -5.50 -9.79
CA GLN A 40 -5.01 -6.27 -10.42
C GLN A 40 -5.62 -5.51 -11.59
N LYS A 41 -5.58 -6.09 -12.80
CA LYS A 41 -6.34 -5.63 -13.98
C LYS A 41 -6.29 -4.12 -14.27
N GLY A 42 -5.14 -3.49 -14.08
CA GLY A 42 -4.94 -2.05 -14.32
C GLY A 42 -5.02 -1.19 -13.06
N ASP A 43 -5.54 -1.74 -11.97
CA ASP A 43 -5.65 -1.06 -10.68
C ASP A 43 -4.47 -1.45 -9.77
N VAL A 44 -4.03 -0.48 -8.97
CA VAL A 44 -2.99 -0.67 -7.96
C VAL A 44 -3.56 -0.26 -6.61
N ASP A 45 -3.84 -1.25 -5.75
CA ASP A 45 -4.29 -1.00 -4.39
C ASP A 45 -3.10 -0.98 -3.43
N VAL A 46 -3.11 -0.01 -2.53
CA VAL A 46 -2.15 0.10 -1.45
C VAL A 46 -2.87 -0.08 -0.12
N LEU A 47 -2.20 -0.77 0.80
CA LEU A 47 -2.52 -0.81 2.21
C LEU A 47 -1.24 -0.54 2.99
N VAL A 48 -1.32 0.40 3.93
CA VAL A 48 -0.27 0.66 4.91
C VAL A 48 -0.87 0.48 6.28
N ASP A 49 -0.25 -0.36 7.09
CA ASP A 49 -0.56 -0.52 8.50
C ASP A 49 0.70 -0.32 9.34
N VAL A 50 0.46 0.18 10.54
CA VAL A 50 1.49 0.60 11.48
C VAL A 50 1.03 0.23 12.85
N ASP A 51 1.85 -0.58 13.53
CA ASP A 51 1.64 -1.03 14.89
C ASP A 51 2.86 -0.63 15.72
N PHE A 52 2.62 0.05 16.84
CA PHE A 52 3.63 0.36 17.83
C PHE A 52 3.21 -0.21 19.16
N ASP A 53 4.01 -1.14 19.65
CA ASP A 53 3.96 -1.62 21.01
C ASP A 53 5.13 -0.99 21.81
N PRO A 54 4.91 0.08 22.57
CA PRO A 54 5.97 0.81 23.23
C PRO A 54 6.72 -0.06 24.23
N THR A 55 8.05 -0.03 24.15
CA THR A 55 8.94 -0.60 25.17
C THR A 55 9.70 0.52 25.87
N GLY A 56 9.78 0.48 27.20
CA GLY A 56 10.49 1.51 27.99
C GLY A 56 9.61 2.69 28.41
N ALA A 57 10.07 3.92 28.21
CA ALA A 57 9.44 5.14 28.78
C ALA A 57 8.16 5.61 28.08
N GLU A 58 7.76 4.96 26.98
CA GLU A 58 6.58 5.32 26.18
C GLU A 58 5.40 4.34 26.36
N THR A 59 5.42 3.51 27.41
CA THR A 59 4.46 2.41 27.69
C THR A 59 2.98 2.79 27.57
N ASP A 60 2.67 4.07 27.67
CA ASP A 60 1.32 4.58 27.85
C ASP A 60 0.65 4.95 26.51
N ARG A 61 1.38 4.79 25.39
CA ARG A 61 0.94 5.27 24.06
C ARG A 61 1.08 4.20 22.95
N PRO A 62 0.49 3.00 23.11
CA PRO A 62 0.40 2.05 22.02
C PRO A 62 -0.38 2.66 20.84
N CYS A 63 0.02 2.30 19.63
CA CYS A 63 -0.59 2.84 18.42
C CYS A 63 -0.83 1.75 17.40
N SER A 64 -2.00 1.77 16.76
CA SER A 64 -2.32 0.91 15.62
C SER A 64 -3.18 1.72 14.67
N ALA A 65 -2.74 1.87 13.42
CA ALA A 65 -3.50 2.56 12.41
C ALA A 65 -3.31 1.91 11.05
N GLN A 66 -4.31 2.06 10.19
CA GLN A 66 -4.27 1.56 8.83
C GLN A 66 -4.89 2.56 7.87
N ILE A 67 -4.30 2.64 6.68
CA ILE A 67 -4.84 3.38 5.55
C ILE A 67 -4.73 2.52 4.29
N SER A 68 -5.78 2.50 3.51
CA SER A 68 -5.86 1.71 2.28
C SER A 68 -6.71 2.39 1.22
N GLY A 69 -6.45 2.04 -0.04
CA GLY A 69 -7.23 2.45 -1.19
C GLY A 69 -6.45 2.30 -2.49
N GLU A 70 -7.11 2.67 -3.58
CA GLU A 70 -6.49 2.74 -4.90
C GLU A 70 -5.41 3.82 -4.92
N ALA A 71 -4.23 3.46 -5.41
CA ALA A 71 -3.09 4.33 -5.57
C ALA A 71 -2.90 4.66 -7.05
N LYS A 72 -2.63 5.94 -7.31
CA LYS A 72 -2.22 6.40 -8.63
C LYS A 72 -0.79 5.94 -8.89
N VAL A 73 -0.56 5.30 -10.03
CA VAL A 73 0.80 5.05 -10.55
C VAL A 73 1.36 6.36 -11.14
N VAL A 74 2.41 6.89 -10.53
CA VAL A 74 3.10 8.10 -11.01
C VAL A 74 4.22 7.71 -11.97
N SER A 75 4.95 6.64 -11.64
CA SER A 75 5.96 6.00 -12.49
C SER A 75 6.11 4.53 -12.09
N ASP A 76 7.00 3.79 -12.75
CA ASP A 76 7.29 2.39 -12.42
C ASP A 76 7.79 2.18 -10.97
N THR A 77 8.35 3.24 -10.37
CA THR A 77 8.92 3.23 -9.01
C THR A 77 8.19 4.14 -8.03
N GLU A 78 7.09 4.78 -8.43
CA GLU A 78 6.38 5.74 -7.59
C GLU A 78 4.87 5.58 -7.65
N LEU A 79 4.27 5.44 -6.47
CA LEU A 79 2.82 5.35 -6.27
C LEU A 79 2.36 6.46 -5.34
N THR A 80 1.15 6.97 -5.55
CA THR A 80 0.52 7.95 -4.67
C THR A 80 -0.85 7.47 -4.23
N LEU A 81 -1.02 7.23 -2.93
CA LEU A 81 -2.35 7.05 -2.31
C LEU A 81 -2.84 8.40 -1.80
N LYS A 82 -4.08 8.77 -2.12
CA LYS A 82 -4.74 9.96 -1.56
C LYS A 82 -6.11 9.58 -1.03
N LYS A 83 -6.33 9.70 0.27
CA LYS A 83 -7.58 9.35 0.94
C LYS A 83 -8.17 10.57 1.65
N GLN A 84 -9.46 10.80 1.47
CA GLN A 84 -10.18 11.85 2.19
C GLN A 84 -10.59 11.36 3.58
N ALA A 85 -10.46 12.22 4.60
CA ALA A 85 -10.97 11.95 5.93
C ALA A 85 -12.50 11.98 5.92
N GLN A 86 -13.15 11.10 6.68
CA GLN A 86 -14.61 11.00 6.67
C GLN A 86 -15.25 12.31 7.16
N GLY A 87 -16.11 12.90 6.33
CA GLY A 87 -16.85 14.11 6.70
C GLY A 87 -16.02 15.40 6.73
N GLU A 88 -14.74 15.35 6.33
CA GLU A 88 -13.82 16.49 6.39
C GLU A 88 -13.21 16.78 5.02
N ALA A 89 -12.85 18.05 4.77
CA ALA A 89 -12.14 18.48 3.55
C ALA A 89 -10.61 18.30 3.66
N HIS A 90 -10.18 17.28 4.41
CA HIS A 90 -8.79 16.94 4.68
C HIS A 90 -8.40 15.64 3.98
N TYR A 91 -7.14 15.57 3.54
CA TYR A 91 -6.66 14.45 2.72
C TYR A 91 -5.33 13.95 3.27
N CYS A 92 -5.28 12.66 3.61
CA CYS A 92 -4.01 11.99 3.78
C CYS A 92 -3.47 11.57 2.42
N GLN A 93 -2.29 12.06 2.07
CA GLN A 93 -1.53 11.62 0.91
C GLN A 93 -0.29 10.84 1.37
N LEU A 94 -0.09 9.65 0.79
CA LEU A 94 1.13 8.87 0.90
C LEU A 94 1.81 8.80 -0.47
N ASN A 95 3.07 9.22 -0.54
CA ASN A 95 3.93 9.00 -1.69
C ASN A 95 4.85 7.83 -1.37
N ILE A 96 4.81 6.80 -2.21
CA ILE A 96 5.50 5.53 -1.99
C ILE A 96 6.54 5.39 -3.09
N LYS A 97 7.81 5.37 -2.70
CA LYS A 97 8.95 5.18 -3.59
C LYS A 97 9.45 3.75 -3.46
N LEU A 98 9.58 3.06 -4.58
CA LEU A 98 10.04 1.68 -4.69
C LEU A 98 11.46 1.66 -5.25
N GLU A 99 12.38 1.02 -4.54
CA GLU A 99 13.79 0.93 -4.89
C GLU A 99 14.23 -0.54 -4.80
N GLY A 100 13.87 -1.32 -5.82
CA GLY A 100 14.10 -2.77 -5.82
C GLY A 100 13.34 -3.48 -4.70
N ASP A 101 14.08 -4.02 -3.74
CA ASP A 101 13.55 -4.69 -2.54
C ASP A 101 13.33 -3.73 -1.37
N GLU A 102 13.43 -2.42 -1.59
CA GLU A 102 13.10 -1.39 -0.60
C GLU A 102 11.88 -0.58 -1.01
N ALA A 103 11.17 -0.08 0.00
CA ALA A 103 10.16 0.96 -0.17
C ALA A 103 10.34 2.07 0.87
N ARG A 104 10.02 3.30 0.51
CA ARG A 104 9.94 4.45 1.42
C ARG A 104 8.60 5.15 1.28
N ILE A 105 8.07 5.64 2.39
CA ILE A 105 6.76 6.29 2.43
C ILE A 105 6.94 7.70 2.98
N GLU A 106 6.54 8.69 2.19
CA GLU A 106 6.39 10.07 2.64
C GLU A 106 4.90 10.35 2.83
N GLU A 107 4.52 10.99 3.93
CA GLU A 107 3.13 11.29 4.25
C GLU A 107 2.90 12.80 4.40
N SER A 108 1.71 13.26 4.03
CA SER A 108 1.25 14.61 4.32
C SER A 108 0.97 14.82 5.82
N GLN A 109 1.02 16.07 6.30
CA GLN A 109 0.72 16.39 7.70
C GLN A 109 -0.70 15.98 8.14
N ASP A 110 -1.67 16.00 7.22
CA ASP A 110 -3.05 15.63 7.48
C ASP A 110 -3.21 14.13 7.85
N CYS A 111 -2.28 13.27 7.42
CA CYS A 111 -2.30 11.85 7.78
C CYS A 111 -2.22 11.68 9.30
N ALA A 112 -1.24 12.34 9.93
CA ALA A 112 -1.05 12.27 11.37
C ALA A 112 -2.30 12.76 12.11
N ARG A 113 -2.83 13.92 11.71
CA ARG A 113 -3.93 14.55 12.44
C ARG A 113 -5.26 13.83 12.30
N TYR A 114 -5.59 13.34 11.10
CA TYR A 114 -6.94 12.89 10.78
C TYR A 114 -7.08 11.37 10.60
N PHE A 115 -5.98 10.63 10.46
CA PHE A 115 -6.02 9.19 10.18
C PHE A 115 -5.34 8.33 11.24
N SER A 116 -4.42 8.90 12.02
CA SER A 116 -3.56 8.11 12.91
C SER A 116 -3.36 8.72 14.30
N GLY A 117 -4.20 9.69 14.68
CA GLY A 117 -4.25 10.24 16.04
C GLY A 117 -3.02 11.04 16.48
N GLY A 118 -2.16 11.45 15.54
CA GLY A 118 -1.05 12.38 15.71
C GLY A 118 0.31 11.72 15.90
N PHE A 119 0.38 10.58 16.59
CA PHE A 119 1.61 9.91 16.98
C PHE A 119 1.92 8.65 16.18
N CYS A 120 0.90 7.99 15.63
CA CYS A 120 1.08 6.90 14.70
C CYS A 120 1.38 7.49 13.32
N ARG A 121 2.50 7.15 12.69
CA ARG A 121 2.95 7.78 11.42
C ARG A 121 2.96 6.71 10.33
N PHE A 122 2.25 6.94 9.23
CA PHE A 122 2.32 6.06 8.05
C PHE A 122 3.59 6.30 7.23
N GLY A 123 4.22 7.46 7.40
CA GLY A 123 5.52 7.76 6.81
C GLY A 123 6.59 6.84 7.38
N SER A 124 7.59 6.51 6.56
CA SER A 124 8.71 5.67 6.99
C SER A 124 9.88 6.48 7.56
N GLU A 125 9.71 7.81 7.69
CA GLU A 125 10.72 8.73 8.25
C GLU A 125 12.08 8.62 7.54
N GLY A 126 12.06 8.37 6.23
CA GLY A 126 13.26 8.15 5.41
C GLY A 126 13.89 6.77 5.54
N LYS A 127 13.45 5.94 6.50
CA LYS A 127 13.92 4.56 6.66
C LYS A 127 13.23 3.64 5.67
N ALA A 128 13.95 2.62 5.21
CA ALA A 128 13.45 1.67 4.22
C ALA A 128 12.61 0.57 4.87
N LEU A 129 11.47 0.25 4.24
CA LEU A 129 10.77 -1.02 4.42
C LEU A 129 11.38 -2.04 3.47
N LYS A 130 11.58 -3.27 3.94
CA LYS A 130 12.20 -4.36 3.17
C LYS A 130 11.15 -5.27 2.59
N LYS A 131 11.29 -5.61 1.31
CA LYS A 131 10.42 -6.55 0.63
C LYS A 131 10.51 -7.93 1.31
N ILE A 132 9.36 -8.56 1.51
CA ILE A 132 9.24 -9.92 2.03
C ILE A 132 8.39 -10.75 1.07
N GLN A 133 8.64 -12.06 1.05
CA GLN A 133 7.91 -13.05 0.25
C GLN A 133 6.81 -13.71 1.05
#